data_AF-A0A953L643-F1
#
_entry.id   AF-A0A953L643-F1
#
_cell.length_a   1.000
_cell.length_b   1.000
_cell.length_c   1.000
_cell.angle_alpha   90.00
_cell.angle_beta   90.00
_cell.angle_gamma   90.00
#
_symmetry.space_group_name_H-M   'P 1'
#
loop_
_entity.id
_entity.type
_entity.pdbx_description
1 polymer ?
#
loop_
_entity_poly.entity_id
_entity_poly.type
_entity_poly.pdbx_seq_one_letter_code
_entity_poly.pdbx_strand_id
1 'polypeptide(L)'
;MPAARPVAAPRARRPAPKNVWEAVRADYMAGLPAHECCRRHGVTVAALRSRAARNGWRRIDQPWTPANTLSPDDEGVQLEQRSEGDLDRIDTCELIFVAHRRMQRCVLRGDAAGALRWRRVGQALEAEEAEMRRYLCQEEALNSMRLAEEADGGVWMRPTPGLPRPVADADSADSATANSGADSADSDTANFPKAEDRTDA
;
A
#
# COMPACT_ATOMS: atom_id res chain seq x y z
N MET A 1 43.21 31.54 -41.79
CA MET A 1 42.28 30.84 -40.89
C MET A 1 40.93 31.57 -40.94
N PRO A 2 39.92 31.08 -41.69
CA PRO A 2 38.62 31.75 -41.71
C PRO A 2 37.87 31.47 -40.40
N ALA A 3 37.44 32.53 -39.72
CA ALA A 3 36.68 32.45 -38.48
C ALA A 3 35.32 31.77 -38.69
N ALA A 4 35.01 30.81 -37.83
CA ALA A 4 33.74 30.08 -37.83
C ALA A 4 32.57 31.04 -37.58
N ARG A 5 31.55 31.00 -38.45
CA ARG A 5 30.28 31.72 -38.26
C ARG A 5 29.58 31.15 -37.02
N PRO A 6 29.10 31.99 -36.08
CA PRO A 6 28.32 31.50 -34.94
C PRO A 6 27.02 30.89 -35.45
N VAL A 7 26.78 29.62 -35.10
CA VAL A 7 25.52 28.92 -35.31
C VAL A 7 24.47 29.62 -34.44
N ALA A 8 23.53 30.32 -35.08
CA ALA A 8 22.44 30.99 -34.39
C ALA A 8 21.65 29.99 -33.54
N ALA A 9 21.58 30.24 -32.24
CA ALA A 9 20.77 29.44 -31.30
C ALA A 9 19.31 29.37 -31.78
N PRO A 10 18.61 28.23 -31.63
CA PRO A 10 17.22 28.11 -32.05
C PRO A 10 16.38 29.11 -31.24
N ARG A 11 15.83 30.11 -31.93
CA ARG A 11 14.90 31.08 -31.36
C ARG A 11 13.79 30.31 -30.63
N ALA A 12 13.62 30.57 -29.34
CA ALA A 12 12.50 30.04 -28.56
C ALA A 12 11.21 30.30 -29.35
N ARG A 13 10.61 29.24 -29.89
CA ARG A 13 9.40 29.36 -30.72
C ARG A 13 8.30 29.90 -29.82
N ARG A 14 7.81 31.10 -30.15
CA ARG A 14 6.65 31.68 -29.46
C ARG A 14 5.49 30.69 -29.57
N PRO A 15 4.69 30.50 -28.50
CA PRO A 15 3.50 29.66 -28.56
C PRO A 15 2.61 30.13 -29.71
N ALA A 16 2.14 29.19 -30.54
CA ALA A 16 1.20 29.52 -31.60
C ALA A 16 -0.07 30.18 -30.99
N PRO A 17 -0.67 31.17 -31.68
CA PRO A 17 -1.82 31.90 -31.18
C PRO A 17 -3.05 30.99 -30.99
N LYS A 18 -4.01 31.41 -30.16
CA LYS A 18 -5.15 30.57 -29.74
C LYS A 18 -6.00 30.09 -30.92
N ASN A 19 -6.24 30.94 -31.90
CA ASN A 19 -6.97 30.63 -33.13
C ASN A 19 -6.35 29.46 -33.92
N VAL A 20 -5.02 29.38 -33.99
CA VAL A 20 -4.32 28.26 -34.65
C VAL A 20 -4.57 26.96 -33.90
N TRP A 21 -4.57 27.00 -32.56
CA TRP A 21 -4.85 25.81 -31.76
C TRP A 21 -6.31 25.34 -31.84
N GLU A 22 -7.27 26.23 -32.03
CA GLU A 22 -8.67 25.89 -32.29
C GLU A 22 -8.83 25.19 -33.65
N ALA A 23 -8.19 25.70 -34.69
CA ALA A 23 -8.18 25.07 -36.01
C ALA A 23 -7.48 23.69 -35.98
N VAL A 24 -6.33 23.59 -35.30
CA VAL A 24 -5.62 22.33 -35.07
C VAL A 24 -6.49 21.32 -34.32
N ARG A 25 -7.23 21.77 -33.29
CA ARG A 25 -8.15 20.91 -32.54
C ARG A 25 -9.25 20.36 -33.44
N ALA A 26 -9.87 21.22 -34.25
CA ALA A 26 -10.94 20.82 -35.16
C ALA A 26 -10.46 19.77 -36.16
N ASP A 27 -9.32 20.00 -36.82
CA ASP A 27 -8.73 19.04 -37.77
C ASP A 27 -8.32 17.72 -37.07
N TYR A 28 -7.70 17.82 -35.88
CA TYR A 28 -7.27 16.65 -35.12
C TYR A 28 -8.45 15.80 -34.61
N MET A 29 -9.55 16.44 -34.19
CA MET A 29 -10.78 15.75 -33.77
C MET A 29 -11.59 15.22 -34.94
N ALA A 30 -11.51 15.85 -36.12
CA ALA A 30 -12.08 15.35 -37.37
C ALA A 30 -11.37 14.09 -37.91
N GLY A 31 -10.30 13.64 -37.24
CA GLY A 31 -9.59 12.41 -37.58
C GLY A 31 -8.38 12.60 -38.50
N LEU A 32 -7.97 13.84 -38.81
CA LEU A 32 -6.71 14.04 -39.52
C LEU A 32 -5.53 13.56 -38.66
N PRO A 33 -4.54 12.90 -39.27
CA PRO A 33 -3.38 12.43 -38.53
C PRO A 33 -2.55 13.62 -38.03
N ALA A 34 -1.95 13.45 -36.84
CA ALA A 34 -1.23 14.52 -36.14
C ALA A 34 -0.13 15.19 -36.97
N HIS A 35 0.58 14.42 -37.80
CA HIS A 35 1.62 14.96 -38.67
C HIS A 35 1.05 15.90 -39.73
N GLU A 36 -0.14 15.60 -40.25
CA GLU A 36 -0.82 16.41 -41.25
C GLU A 36 -1.39 17.70 -40.66
N CYS A 37 -2.03 17.59 -39.48
CA CYS A 37 -2.45 18.76 -38.70
C CYS A 37 -1.27 19.70 -38.41
N CYS A 38 -0.12 19.13 -38.06
CA CYS A 38 1.10 19.88 -37.76
C CYS A 38 1.68 20.59 -39.01
N ARG A 39 1.70 19.90 -40.16
CA ARG A 39 2.14 20.48 -41.43
C ARG A 39 1.25 21.65 -41.86
N ARG A 40 -0.07 21.49 -41.74
CA ARG A 40 -1.06 22.48 -42.17
C ARG A 40 -1.03 23.76 -41.34
N HIS A 41 -0.80 23.63 -40.03
CA HIS A 41 -0.90 24.74 -39.07
C HIS A 41 0.47 25.23 -38.55
N GLY A 42 1.58 24.68 -39.04
CA GLY A 42 2.94 25.08 -38.66
C GLY A 42 3.32 24.76 -37.21
N VAL A 43 2.62 23.82 -36.56
CA VAL A 43 2.89 23.39 -35.18
C VAL A 43 3.72 22.10 -35.17
N THR A 44 4.46 21.85 -34.08
CA THR A 44 5.23 20.60 -33.96
C THR A 44 4.36 19.48 -33.40
N VAL A 45 4.62 18.24 -33.83
CA VAL A 45 3.90 17.04 -33.35
C VAL A 45 4.01 16.90 -31.83
N ALA A 46 5.17 17.23 -31.25
CA ALA A 46 5.37 17.24 -29.81
C ALA A 46 4.47 18.26 -29.09
N ALA A 47 4.34 19.48 -29.64
CA ALA A 47 3.47 20.51 -29.08
C ALA A 47 1.99 20.12 -29.17
N LEU A 48 1.58 19.54 -30.30
CA LEU A 48 0.23 19.00 -30.48
C LEU A 48 -0.06 17.89 -29.47
N ARG A 49 0.82 16.88 -29.35
CA ARG A 49 0.64 15.77 -28.40
C ARG A 49 0.59 16.24 -26.94
N SER A 50 1.50 17.12 -26.53
CA SER A 50 1.51 17.69 -25.18
C SER A 50 0.24 18.47 -24.87
N ARG A 51 -0.29 19.21 -25.85
CA ARG A 51 -1.51 20.01 -25.67
C ARG A 51 -2.76 19.13 -25.72
N ALA A 52 -2.80 18.13 -26.59
CA ALA A 52 -3.86 17.15 -26.66
C ALA A 52 -3.99 16.37 -25.35
N ALA A 53 -2.86 15.93 -24.76
CA ALA A 53 -2.85 15.27 -23.46
C ALA A 53 -3.41 16.16 -22.34
N ARG A 54 -3.00 17.45 -22.28
CA ARG A 54 -3.47 18.40 -21.26
C ARG A 54 -4.94 18.79 -21.39
N ASN A 55 -5.43 18.93 -22.63
CA ASN A 55 -6.79 19.37 -22.91
C ASN A 55 -7.76 18.22 -23.19
N GLY A 56 -7.31 16.97 -23.04
CA GLY A 56 -8.12 15.79 -23.33
C GLY A 56 -8.56 15.68 -24.80
N TRP A 57 -7.81 16.22 -25.75
CA TRP A 57 -8.15 16.07 -27.16
C TRP A 57 -7.87 14.62 -27.57
N ARG A 58 -8.93 13.91 -27.95
CA ARG A 58 -8.88 12.51 -28.38
C ARG A 58 -9.32 12.42 -29.83
N ARG A 59 -8.69 11.51 -30.57
CA ARG A 59 -9.18 11.17 -31.90
C ARG A 59 -10.39 10.25 -31.74
N ILE A 60 -11.36 10.39 -32.64
CA ILE A 60 -12.60 9.60 -32.62
C ILE A 60 -12.35 8.11 -32.83
N ASP A 61 -11.23 7.74 -33.46
CA ASP A 61 -10.81 6.36 -33.72
C ASP A 61 -10.05 5.70 -32.57
N GLN A 62 -9.68 6.43 -31.51
CA GLN A 62 -9.05 5.82 -30.34
C GLN A 62 -10.10 5.38 -29.31
N PRO A 63 -10.09 4.12 -28.87
CA PRO A 63 -10.92 3.69 -27.75
C PRO A 63 -10.60 4.52 -26.51
N TRP A 64 -11.64 4.89 -25.76
CA TRP A 64 -11.49 5.71 -24.57
C TRP A 64 -10.75 4.93 -23.49
N THR A 65 -9.51 5.32 -23.21
CA THR A 65 -8.74 4.85 -22.05
C THR A 65 -8.70 5.95 -20.99
N PRO A 66 -9.24 5.75 -19.78
CA PRO A 66 -9.13 6.71 -18.68
C PRO A 66 -7.68 7.17 -18.46
N ALA A 67 -7.49 8.43 -18.06
CA ALA A 67 -6.14 8.99 -17.83
C ALA A 67 -5.36 8.28 -16.71
N ASN A 68 -6.05 7.56 -15.83
CA ASN A 68 -5.48 6.79 -14.73
C ASN A 68 -5.49 5.27 -14.98
N THR A 69 -5.78 4.80 -16.20
CA THR A 69 -5.74 3.37 -16.48
C THR A 69 -4.30 2.90 -16.43
N LEU A 70 -4.02 2.07 -15.43
CA LEU A 70 -2.77 1.34 -15.34
C LEU A 70 -2.63 0.42 -16.55
N SER A 71 -1.38 0.17 -16.96
CA SER A 71 -1.12 -0.81 -18.02
C SER A 71 -1.69 -2.16 -17.59
N PRO A 72 -2.27 -2.96 -18.50
CA PRO A 72 -2.64 -4.35 -18.19
C PRO A 72 -1.46 -5.17 -17.65
N ASP A 73 -0.24 -4.84 -18.12
CA ASP A 73 1.03 -5.44 -17.64
C ASP A 73 1.57 -4.80 -16.35
N ASP A 74 0.73 -4.07 -15.61
CA ASP A 74 1.11 -3.54 -14.30
C ASP A 74 1.00 -4.61 -13.22
N GLU A 75 2.05 -4.73 -12.42
CA GLU A 75 2.16 -5.75 -11.38
C GLU A 75 1.04 -5.61 -10.34
N GLY A 76 0.58 -4.38 -10.08
CA GLY A 76 -0.56 -4.16 -9.17
C GLY A 76 -1.89 -4.62 -9.76
N VAL A 77 -2.08 -4.52 -11.07
CA VAL A 77 -3.29 -5.02 -11.76
C VAL A 77 -3.30 -6.54 -11.74
N GLN A 78 -2.15 -7.18 -11.98
CA GLN A 78 -2.02 -8.63 -11.89
C GLN A 78 -2.22 -9.16 -10.47
N LEU A 79 -1.73 -8.43 -9.47
CA LEU A 79 -1.90 -8.76 -8.07
C LEU A 79 -3.37 -8.68 -7.65
N GLU A 80 -4.07 -7.60 -8.01
CA GLU A 80 -5.51 -7.44 -7.75
C GLU A 80 -6.34 -8.55 -8.42
N GLN A 81 -6.00 -8.92 -9.66
CA GLN A 81 -6.66 -10.02 -10.37
C GLN A 81 -6.44 -11.38 -9.69
N ARG A 82 -5.22 -11.66 -9.23
CA ARG A 82 -4.89 -12.91 -8.52
C ARG A 82 -5.66 -13.01 -7.20
N SER A 83 -5.81 -11.89 -6.50
CA SER A 83 -6.52 -11.85 -5.23
C SER A 83 -8.03 -11.74 -5.39
N GLU A 84 -8.55 -11.67 -6.61
CA GLU A 84 -9.99 -11.52 -6.90
C GLU A 84 -10.60 -10.28 -6.22
N GLY A 85 -9.77 -9.25 -5.98
CA GLY A 85 -10.17 -8.04 -5.24
C GLY A 85 -10.20 -8.19 -3.71
N ASP A 86 -9.86 -9.35 -3.17
CA ASP A 86 -9.75 -9.58 -1.72
C ASP A 86 -8.40 -9.04 -1.20
N LEU A 87 -8.45 -7.88 -0.53
CA LEU A 87 -7.25 -7.20 -0.03
C LEU A 87 -6.57 -7.96 1.11
N ASP A 88 -7.32 -8.73 1.89
CA ASP A 88 -6.79 -9.47 3.04
C ASP A 88 -5.88 -10.64 2.60
N ARG A 89 -5.98 -11.03 1.33
CA ARG A 89 -5.10 -12.06 0.73
C ARG A 89 -3.77 -11.51 0.23
N ILE A 90 -3.61 -10.19 0.17
CA ILE A 90 -2.41 -9.57 -0.38
C ILE A 90 -1.40 -9.35 0.74
N ASP A 91 -0.21 -9.94 0.61
CA ASP A 91 0.87 -9.69 1.56
C ASP A 91 1.45 -8.27 1.35
N THR A 92 1.83 -7.63 2.45
CA THR A 92 2.51 -6.33 2.44
C THR A 92 3.80 -6.39 1.62
N CYS A 93 4.51 -7.51 1.64
CA CYS A 93 5.70 -7.73 0.80
C CYS A 93 5.38 -7.60 -0.71
N GLU A 94 4.22 -8.09 -1.15
CA GLU A 94 3.80 -7.99 -2.56
C GLU A 94 3.48 -6.53 -2.94
N LEU A 95 2.87 -5.77 -2.03
CA LEU A 95 2.62 -4.33 -2.22
C LEU A 95 3.92 -3.53 -2.31
N ILE A 96 4.90 -3.85 -1.47
CA ILE A 96 6.26 -3.27 -1.52
C ILE A 96 6.88 -3.55 -2.89
N PHE A 97 6.81 -4.79 -3.37
CA PHE A 97 7.31 -5.18 -4.69
C PHE A 97 6.67 -4.36 -5.82
N VAL A 98 5.35 -4.19 -5.81
CA VAL A 98 4.62 -3.39 -6.81
C VAL A 98 5.08 -1.92 -6.78
N ALA A 99 5.22 -1.33 -5.59
CA ALA A 99 5.69 0.05 -5.44
C ALA A 99 7.09 0.24 -6.03
N HIS A 100 8.03 -0.68 -5.77
CA HIS A 100 9.37 -0.66 -6.34
C HIS A 100 9.36 -0.79 -7.87
N ARG A 101 8.54 -1.66 -8.44
CA ARG A 101 8.41 -1.82 -9.90
C ARG A 101 7.87 -0.55 -10.57
N ARG A 102 6.84 0.08 -9.98
CA ARG A 102 6.30 1.35 -10.48
C ARG A 102 7.33 2.48 -10.37
N MET A 103 8.09 2.54 -9.28
CA MET A 103 9.22 3.47 -9.15
C MET A 103 10.25 3.27 -10.28
N GLN A 104 10.72 2.03 -10.50
CA GLN A 104 11.70 1.71 -11.55
C GLN A 104 11.20 2.12 -12.94
N ARG A 105 9.92 1.84 -13.26
CA ARG A 105 9.30 2.26 -14.52
C ARG A 105 9.25 3.78 -14.67
N CYS A 106 8.95 4.53 -13.60
CA CYS A 106 9.00 5.99 -13.61
C CYS A 106 10.43 6.49 -13.87
N VAL A 107 11.46 5.88 -13.26
CA VAL A 107 12.87 6.22 -13.51
C VAL A 107 13.24 6.00 -14.98
N LEU A 108 12.88 4.86 -15.56
CA LEU A 108 13.15 4.56 -16.97
C LEU A 108 12.44 5.51 -17.94
N ARG A 109 11.29 6.08 -17.56
CA ARG A 109 10.55 7.07 -18.34
C ARG A 109 11.04 8.51 -18.14
N GLY A 110 11.96 8.75 -17.19
CA GLY A 110 12.41 10.08 -16.81
C GLY A 110 11.40 10.88 -15.96
N ASP A 111 10.39 10.21 -15.38
CA ASP A 111 9.43 10.84 -14.46
C ASP A 111 9.96 10.79 -13.01
N ALA A 112 10.80 11.76 -12.68
CA ALA A 112 11.39 11.86 -11.33
C ALA A 112 10.32 12.05 -10.24
N ALA A 113 9.25 12.79 -10.53
CA ALA A 113 8.18 13.03 -9.58
C ALA A 113 7.41 11.74 -9.29
N GLY A 114 7.10 10.94 -10.32
CA GLY A 114 6.50 9.62 -10.17
C GLY A 114 7.38 8.65 -9.38
N ALA A 115 8.69 8.63 -9.66
CA ALA A 115 9.62 7.79 -8.93
C ALA A 115 9.64 8.12 -7.43
N LEU A 116 9.71 9.40 -7.08
CA LEU A 116 9.68 9.84 -5.67
C LEU A 116 8.36 9.53 -4.97
N ARG A 117 7.22 9.64 -5.67
CA ARG A 117 5.92 9.26 -5.10
C ARG A 117 5.89 7.77 -4.75
N TRP A 118 6.27 6.90 -5.70
CA TRP A 118 6.28 5.45 -5.47
C TRP A 118 7.32 5.01 -4.45
N ARG A 119 8.47 5.70 -4.38
CA ARG A 119 9.46 5.47 -3.32
C ARG A 119 8.89 5.72 -1.92
N ARG A 120 8.14 6.82 -1.75
CA ARG A 120 7.50 7.12 -0.45
C ARG A 120 6.46 6.07 -0.07
N VAL A 121 5.68 5.60 -1.04
CA VAL A 121 4.73 4.49 -0.82
C VAL A 121 5.46 3.23 -0.36
N GLY A 122 6.55 2.84 -1.04
CA GLY A 122 7.36 1.69 -0.63
C GLY A 122 7.92 1.84 0.78
N GLN A 123 8.46 3.00 1.13
CA GLN A 123 8.98 3.27 2.47
C GLN A 123 7.91 3.20 3.57
N ALA A 124 6.68 3.65 3.28
CA ALA A 124 5.58 3.54 4.23
C ALA A 124 5.22 2.06 4.48
N LEU A 125 5.12 1.26 3.42
CA LEU A 125 4.83 -0.17 3.53
C LEU A 125 5.94 -0.96 4.23
N GLU A 126 7.21 -0.64 3.95
CA GLU A 126 8.37 -1.23 4.64
C GLU A 126 8.37 -0.88 6.15
N ALA A 127 7.87 0.31 6.52
CA ALA A 127 7.74 0.70 7.92
C ALA A 127 6.64 -0.13 8.63
N GLU A 128 5.45 -0.23 8.03
CA GLU A 128 4.35 -1.08 8.54
C GLU A 128 4.78 -2.54 8.70
N GLU A 129 5.48 -3.08 7.69
CA GLU A 129 6.03 -4.43 7.72
C GLU A 129 7.05 -4.62 8.87
N ALA A 130 7.92 -3.63 9.09
CA ALA A 130 8.87 -3.67 10.19
C ALA A 130 8.19 -3.58 11.56
N GLU A 131 7.09 -2.83 11.68
CA GLU A 131 6.29 -2.75 12.90
C GLU A 131 5.59 -4.08 13.21
N MET A 132 4.96 -4.69 12.20
CA MET A 132 4.35 -6.03 12.35
C MET A 132 5.38 -7.07 12.76
N ARG A 133 6.57 -7.08 12.15
CA ARG A 133 7.65 -8.00 12.55
C ARG A 133 8.10 -7.79 14.00
N ARG A 134 8.22 -6.53 14.44
CA ARG A 134 8.58 -6.23 15.83
C ARG A 134 7.53 -6.77 16.79
N TYR A 135 6.25 -6.58 16.48
CA TYR A 135 5.15 -7.10 17.29
C TYR A 135 5.20 -8.62 17.41
N LEU A 136 5.33 -9.34 16.29
CA LEU A 136 5.40 -10.81 16.28
C LEU A 136 6.61 -11.32 17.08
N CYS A 137 7.79 -10.73 16.90
CA CYS A 137 8.97 -11.12 17.70
C CYS A 137 8.77 -10.85 19.20
N GLN A 138 8.08 -9.76 19.57
CA GLN A 138 7.78 -9.46 20.96
C GLN A 138 6.81 -10.49 21.55
N GLU A 139 5.77 -10.85 20.81
CA GLU A 139 4.79 -11.86 21.21
C GLU A 139 5.43 -13.25 21.34
N GLU A 140 6.28 -13.65 20.39
CA GLU A 140 7.07 -14.89 20.45
C GLU A 140 8.00 -14.90 21.68
N ALA A 141 8.65 -13.78 21.97
CA ALA A 141 9.49 -13.65 23.16
C ALA A 141 8.67 -13.84 24.46
N LEU A 142 7.51 -13.18 24.58
CA LEU A 142 6.63 -13.35 25.74
C LEU A 142 6.09 -14.79 25.87
N ASN A 143 5.69 -15.40 24.76
CA ASN A 143 5.23 -16.79 24.73
C ASN A 143 6.34 -17.76 25.13
N SER A 144 7.57 -17.55 24.64
CA SER A 144 8.72 -18.37 25.01
C SER A 144 9.09 -18.22 26.49
N MET A 145 9.02 -17.01 27.05
CA MET A 145 9.22 -16.77 28.48
C MET A 145 8.18 -17.50 29.33
N ARG A 146 6.90 -17.39 28.96
CA ARG A 146 5.81 -18.11 29.65
C ARG A 146 6.03 -19.62 29.65
N LEU A 147 6.42 -20.20 28.52
CA LEU A 147 6.72 -21.64 28.42
C LEU A 147 7.95 -22.05 29.24
N ALA A 148 8.96 -21.18 29.35
CA ALA A 148 10.14 -21.43 30.18
C ALA A 148 9.78 -21.42 31.69
N GLU A 149 8.94 -20.47 32.12
CA GLU A 149 8.40 -20.42 33.48
C GLU A 149 7.57 -21.67 33.82
N GLU A 150 6.73 -22.14 32.88
CA GLU A 150 5.98 -23.39 33.03
C GLU A 150 6.91 -24.62 33.13
N ALA A 151 8.01 -24.65 32.36
CA ALA A 151 8.98 -25.74 32.40
C ALA A 151 9.80 -25.76 33.70
N ASP A 152 10.24 -24.60 34.20
CA ASP A 152 10.89 -24.48 35.52
C ASP A 152 9.88 -24.74 36.65
N GLY A 153 8.61 -24.40 36.45
CA GLY A 153 7.49 -24.77 37.29
C GLY A 153 7.25 -26.30 37.36
N GLY A 154 7.76 -27.09 36.42
CA GLY A 154 7.73 -28.55 36.50
C GLY A 154 8.80 -29.15 37.42
N VAL A 155 9.83 -28.37 37.79
CA VAL A 155 10.99 -28.87 38.55
C VAL A 155 10.66 -29.08 40.03
N TRP A 156 9.73 -28.31 40.61
CA TRP A 156 9.27 -28.51 42.00
C TRP A 156 8.29 -29.68 42.18
N MET A 157 7.89 -30.33 41.08
CA MET A 157 7.13 -31.59 41.06
C MET A 157 7.98 -32.81 40.71
N ARG A 158 9.32 -32.72 40.76
CA ARG A 158 10.16 -33.93 40.74
C ARG A 158 10.32 -34.48 42.16
N PRO A 159 9.80 -35.69 42.48
CA PRO A 159 10.09 -36.33 43.74
C PRO A 159 11.61 -36.48 43.86
N THR A 160 12.20 -35.87 44.89
CA THR A 160 13.62 -35.99 45.17
C THR A 160 13.93 -37.48 45.39
N PRO A 161 14.78 -38.13 44.57
CA PRO A 161 15.11 -39.53 44.79
C PRO A 161 15.90 -39.63 46.08
N GLY A 162 15.27 -40.10 47.15
CA GLY A 162 15.92 -40.37 48.43
C GLY A 162 15.42 -39.60 49.66
N LEU A 163 14.40 -38.74 49.56
CA LEU A 163 13.75 -38.25 50.77
C LEU A 163 12.72 -39.28 51.28
N PRO A 164 12.80 -39.72 52.55
CA PRO A 164 11.79 -40.58 53.13
C PRO A 164 10.45 -39.84 53.14
N ARG A 165 9.41 -40.50 52.62
CA ARG A 165 8.03 -40.00 52.71
C ARG A 165 7.71 -39.77 54.20
N PRO A 166 7.20 -38.60 54.60
CA PRO A 166 6.61 -38.48 55.92
C PRO A 166 5.48 -39.49 56.02
N VAL A 167 5.63 -40.40 56.98
CA VAL A 167 4.61 -41.37 57.36
C VAL A 167 3.32 -40.63 57.66
N ALA A 168 2.26 -41.04 56.98
CA ALA A 168 0.91 -40.62 57.28
C ALA A 168 0.52 -41.24 58.64
N ASP A 169 0.80 -40.52 59.72
CA ASP A 169 0.13 -40.80 60.99
C ASP A 169 -1.27 -40.23 60.89
N ALA A 170 -2.20 -41.14 60.62
CA ALA A 170 -3.59 -40.95 60.92
C ALA A 170 -3.71 -40.77 62.44
N ASP A 171 -4.05 -39.57 62.89
CA ASP A 171 -4.89 -39.49 64.06
C ASP A 171 -5.89 -38.34 63.98
N SER A 172 -7.10 -38.72 64.30
CA SER A 172 -8.36 -38.01 64.22
C SER A 172 -8.61 -37.32 65.55
N ALA A 173 -8.86 -36.01 65.56
CA ALA A 173 -9.74 -35.38 66.55
C ALA A 173 -10.07 -33.93 66.17
N ASP A 174 -11.38 -33.67 66.20
CA ASP A 174 -12.08 -32.39 66.05
C ASP A 174 -11.45 -31.20 66.78
N SER A 175 -11.59 -30.02 66.16
CA SER A 175 -12.18 -28.86 66.83
C SER A 175 -12.73 -27.84 65.82
N ALA A 176 -14.03 -27.61 65.93
CA ALA A 176 -14.83 -26.50 65.42
C ALA A 176 -14.13 -25.13 65.62
N THR A 177 -14.42 -24.02 64.94
CA THR A 177 -15.71 -23.45 64.48
C THR A 177 -15.37 -22.16 63.69
N ALA A 178 -16.24 -21.78 62.74
CA ALA A 178 -16.65 -20.41 62.32
C ALA A 178 -15.61 -19.25 62.25
N ASN A 179 -15.61 -18.37 61.25
CA ASN A 179 -16.76 -17.68 60.68
C ASN A 179 -16.34 -16.76 59.50
N SER A 180 -17.30 -16.48 58.62
CA SER A 180 -17.58 -15.20 57.94
C SER A 180 -16.55 -14.52 57.00
N GLY A 181 -16.93 -14.43 55.73
CA GLY A 181 -17.61 -13.22 55.23
C GLY A 181 -16.78 -12.22 54.39
N ALA A 182 -17.16 -12.09 53.12
CA ALA A 182 -17.14 -10.94 52.20
C ALA A 182 -17.09 -11.52 50.78
N ASP A 183 -18.11 -11.51 49.92
CA ASP A 183 -19.09 -10.50 49.52
C ASP A 183 -18.47 -9.16 49.09
N SER A 184 -18.29 -9.00 47.77
CA SER A 184 -18.38 -7.78 46.94
C SER A 184 -17.92 -8.15 45.51
N ALA A 185 -18.84 -8.30 44.55
CA ALA A 185 -19.39 -7.24 43.70
C ALA A 185 -18.32 -6.71 42.71
N ASP A 186 -18.45 -7.03 41.41
CA ASP A 186 -19.19 -6.22 40.40
C ASP A 186 -18.20 -5.25 39.73
N SER A 187 -17.79 -5.45 38.48
CA SER A 187 -18.24 -4.73 37.26
C SER A 187 -17.10 -4.94 36.23
N ASP A 188 -17.28 -5.09 34.92
CA ASP A 188 -17.93 -4.16 34.01
C ASP A 188 -18.28 -4.87 32.69
N THR A 189 -19.52 -4.67 32.25
CA THR A 189 -20.01 -5.05 30.93
C THR A 189 -19.93 -3.82 30.03
N ALA A 190 -18.96 -3.76 29.11
CA ALA A 190 -18.87 -2.70 28.12
C ALA A 190 -19.61 -3.08 26.83
N ASN A 191 -20.87 -2.67 26.81
CA ASN A 191 -21.79 -2.47 25.70
C ASN A 191 -21.19 -1.64 24.55
N PHE A 192 -21.34 -2.02 23.27
CA PHE A 192 -21.46 -1.12 22.08
C PHE A 192 -21.94 -1.97 20.86
N PRO A 193 -22.56 -1.38 19.80
CA PRO A 193 -23.97 -1.56 19.53
C PRO A 193 -24.29 -2.16 18.15
N LYS A 194 -25.53 -2.64 18.08
CA LYS A 194 -26.27 -3.08 16.89
C LYS A 194 -26.52 -1.89 15.95
N ALA A 195 -26.08 -1.99 14.69
CA ALA A 195 -26.54 -1.14 13.61
C ALA A 195 -27.39 -1.99 12.65
N GLU A 196 -28.70 -1.95 12.84
CA GLU A 196 -29.67 -2.38 11.84
C GLU A 196 -29.95 -1.20 10.89
N ASP A 197 -29.79 -1.49 9.61
CA ASP A 197 -30.77 -1.32 8.54
C ASP A 197 -31.44 0.06 8.38
N ARG A 198 -31.18 0.70 7.24
CA ARG A 198 -32.07 1.74 6.70
C ARG A 198 -32.14 1.63 5.18
N THR A 199 -33.28 1.11 4.77
CA THR A 199 -33.85 1.03 3.43
C THR A 199 -34.21 2.39 2.83
N ASP A 200 -34.20 2.41 1.50
CA ASP A 200 -34.89 3.23 0.49
C ASP A 200 -35.55 4.57 0.87
N ALA A 201 -35.13 5.62 0.14
CA ALA A 201 -36.01 6.59 -0.52
C ALA A 201 -35.28 7.29 -1.68
#